data_AF-A0A6P0DSL7-F1
#
_entry.id   AF-A0A6P0DSL7-F1
#
_cell.length_a   1.000
_cell.length_b   1.000
_cell.length_c   1.000
_cell.angle_alpha   90.00
_cell.angle_beta   90.00
_cell.angle_gamma   90.00
#
_symmetry.space_group_name_H-M   'P 1'
#
loop_
_entity.id
_entity.type
_entity.pdbx_description
1 polymer ?
#
loop_
_entity_poly.entity_id
_entity_poly.type
_entity_poly.pdbx_seq_one_letter_code
_entity_poly.pdbx_strand_id
1 'polypeptide(L)'
;MIHANQIKTAFANMMHMAARDPLWAIVALITFPLRYAKSFVMGAAGYLFVVFTVYFGIDYLRRVILGGHRGDVIWHIGDWVVMAFAIVLLIRLLSTPLITHFGSAVDDTHGSARFAGRREIAPLTKAEGGLLIGRANNSGRLLRYSGPAHLLTMAPTRSGKGVGTIIPNLLTADRSIICIDPKGENAIIAGDARENFGPVHILDPFGITGRPSAAFNPMDGVDPGSVDVAEDA
;
A
#
# COMPACT_ATOMS: atom_id res chain seq x y z
N MET A 1 -2.08 -15.92 -20.25
CA MET A 1 -1.43 -14.76 -19.59
C MET A 1 -2.04 -14.33 -18.25
N ILE A 2 -3.23 -14.81 -17.86
CA ILE A 2 -4.02 -14.25 -16.72
C ILE A 2 -3.42 -14.51 -15.31
N HIS A 3 -2.48 -15.44 -15.13
CA HIS A 3 -1.98 -15.81 -13.78
C HIS A 3 -0.50 -15.49 -13.54
N ALA A 4 0.22 -14.86 -14.47
CA ALA A 4 1.66 -14.67 -14.36
C ALA A 4 2.06 -13.82 -13.13
N ASN A 5 1.29 -12.77 -12.83
CA ASN A 5 1.53 -11.94 -11.64
C ASN A 5 1.23 -12.69 -10.34
N GLN A 6 0.17 -13.50 -10.30
CA GLN A 6 -0.17 -14.29 -9.12
C GLN A 6 0.88 -15.36 -8.82
N ILE A 7 1.41 -16.02 -9.86
CA ILE A 7 2.52 -16.98 -9.72
C ILE A 7 3.75 -16.28 -9.16
N LYS A 8 4.10 -15.11 -9.69
CA LYS A 8 5.26 -14.33 -9.22
C LYS A 8 5.11 -13.93 -7.76
N THR A 9 3.93 -13.43 -7.37
CA THR A 9 3.64 -13.05 -5.98
C THR A 9 3.66 -14.26 -5.06
N ALA A 10 3.03 -15.37 -5.47
CA ALA A 10 3.00 -16.61 -4.69
C ALA A 10 4.40 -17.17 -4.44
N PHE A 11 5.22 -17.19 -5.48
CA PHE A 11 6.61 -17.62 -5.39
C PHE A 11 7.43 -16.70 -4.47
N ALA A 12 7.30 -15.38 -4.61
CA ALA A 12 7.97 -14.43 -3.73
C ALA A 12 7.55 -14.61 -2.26
N ASN A 13 6.27 -14.82 -1.99
CA ASN A 13 5.75 -15.08 -0.64
C ASN A 13 6.33 -16.37 -0.06
N MET A 14 6.35 -17.46 -0.83
CA MET A 14 6.95 -18.73 -0.43
C MET A 14 8.44 -18.55 -0.07
N MET A 15 9.19 -17.81 -0.89
CA MET A 15 10.61 -17.53 -0.64
C MET A 15 10.80 -16.65 0.60
N HIS A 16 9.95 -15.67 0.83
CA HIS A 16 9.99 -14.85 2.05
C HIS A 16 9.67 -15.66 3.30
N MET A 17 8.73 -16.61 3.22
CA MET A 17 8.40 -17.51 4.32
C MET A 17 9.57 -18.44 4.64
N ALA A 18 10.16 -19.05 3.61
CA ALA A 18 11.35 -19.90 3.75
C ALA A 18 12.57 -19.13 4.32
N ALA A 19 12.73 -17.86 3.96
CA ALA A 19 13.79 -17.00 4.50
C ALA A 19 13.58 -16.63 5.98
N ARG A 20 12.33 -16.56 6.45
CA ARG A 20 11.99 -16.28 7.86
C ARG A 20 12.10 -17.52 8.75
N ASP A 21 11.76 -18.70 8.21
CA ASP A 21 11.83 -19.98 8.91
C ASP A 21 12.53 -21.05 8.04
N PRO A 22 13.88 -21.11 8.09
CA PRO A 22 14.63 -22.07 7.30
C PRO A 22 14.43 -23.52 7.78
N LEU A 23 14.12 -23.73 9.07
CA LEU A 23 13.86 -25.06 9.61
C LEU A 23 12.55 -25.62 9.05
N TRP A 24 11.48 -24.82 9.03
CA TRP A 24 10.23 -25.21 8.37
C TRP A 24 10.46 -25.56 6.89
N ALA A 25 11.24 -24.76 6.15
CA ALA A 25 11.51 -25.01 4.74
C ALA A 25 12.24 -26.34 4.50
N ILE A 26 13.26 -26.63 5.33
CA ILE A 26 14.01 -27.90 5.26
C ILE A 26 13.11 -29.08 5.62
N VAL A 27 12.33 -28.98 6.70
CA VAL A 27 11.39 -30.04 7.12
C VAL A 27 10.31 -30.25 6.05
N ALA A 28 9.78 -29.19 5.47
CA ALA A 28 8.80 -29.26 4.38
C ALA A 28 9.40 -29.96 3.16
N LEU A 29 10.64 -29.65 2.78
CA LEU A 29 11.33 -30.29 1.66
C LEU A 29 11.57 -31.79 1.91
N ILE A 30 11.99 -32.17 3.12
CA ILE A 30 12.24 -33.58 3.49
C ILE A 30 10.94 -34.37 3.62
N THR A 31 9.88 -33.77 4.17
CA THR A 31 8.60 -34.44 4.37
C THR A 31 7.69 -34.39 3.14
N PHE A 32 7.96 -33.54 2.16
CA PHE A 32 7.17 -33.41 0.93
C PHE A 32 6.96 -34.74 0.19
N PRO A 33 8.00 -35.57 -0.06
CA PRO A 33 7.84 -36.85 -0.73
C PRO A 33 6.97 -37.84 0.05
N LEU A 34 6.90 -37.72 1.37
CA LEU A 34 6.14 -38.65 2.21
C LEU A 34 4.69 -38.18 2.42
N ARG A 35 4.51 -36.86 2.62
CA ARG A 35 3.21 -36.26 2.94
C ARG A 35 2.35 -36.04 1.71
N TYR A 36 2.96 -35.73 0.57
CA TYR A 36 2.26 -35.40 -0.66
C TYR A 36 2.51 -36.39 -1.81
N ALA A 37 3.23 -37.50 -1.57
CA ALA A 37 3.51 -38.55 -2.55
C ALA A 37 2.26 -38.95 -3.35
N LYS A 38 1.16 -39.26 -2.64
CA LYS A 38 -0.07 -39.75 -3.27
C LYS A 38 -0.66 -38.70 -4.22
N SER A 39 -0.79 -37.45 -3.79
CA SER A 39 -1.32 -36.36 -4.62
C SER A 39 -0.40 -36.00 -5.78
N PHE A 40 0.92 -36.05 -5.56
CA PHE A 40 1.91 -35.82 -6.60
C PHE A 40 1.90 -36.92 -7.67
N VAL A 41 1.91 -38.19 -7.26
CA VAL A 41 1.84 -39.35 -8.17
C VAL A 41 0.53 -39.35 -8.93
N MET A 42 -0.60 -39.09 -8.27
CA MET A 42 -1.90 -39.04 -8.93
C MET A 42 -2.01 -37.88 -9.93
N GLY A 43 -1.45 -36.71 -9.58
CA GLY A 43 -1.37 -35.56 -10.49
C GLY A 43 -0.46 -35.81 -11.69
N ALA A 44 0.72 -36.42 -11.48
CA ALA A 44 1.65 -36.79 -12.54
C ALA A 44 1.06 -37.86 -13.48
N ALA A 45 0.41 -38.89 -12.92
CA ALA A 45 -0.28 -39.92 -13.68
C ALA A 45 -1.43 -39.33 -14.52
N GLY A 46 -2.24 -38.44 -13.93
CA GLY A 46 -3.30 -37.73 -14.64
C GLY A 46 -2.76 -36.84 -15.77
N TYR A 47 -1.67 -36.11 -15.53
CA TYR A 47 -0.97 -35.33 -16.56
C TYR A 47 -0.51 -36.21 -17.73
N LEU A 48 0.19 -37.30 -17.43
CA LEU A 48 0.67 -38.24 -18.45
C LEU A 48 -0.49 -38.83 -19.25
N PHE A 49 -1.58 -39.23 -18.58
CA PHE A 49 -2.76 -39.77 -19.23
C PHE A 49 -3.42 -38.77 -20.19
N VAL A 50 -3.57 -37.51 -19.77
CA VAL A 50 -4.18 -36.46 -20.60
C VAL A 50 -3.28 -36.11 -21.78
N VAL A 51 -1.97 -35.92 -21.57
CA VAL A 51 -1.01 -35.63 -22.64
C VAL A 51 -0.95 -36.78 -23.64
N PHE A 52 -0.92 -38.02 -23.16
CA PHE A 52 -0.94 -39.21 -24.00
C PHE A 52 -2.22 -39.29 -24.84
N THR A 53 -3.38 -39.09 -24.22
CA THR A 53 -4.67 -39.10 -24.93
C THR A 53 -4.73 -38.03 -26.02
N VAL A 54 -4.26 -36.82 -25.72
CA VAL A 54 -4.22 -35.71 -26.69
C VAL A 54 -3.22 -35.98 -27.81
N TYR A 55 -2.04 -36.52 -27.48
CA TYR A 55 -1.04 -36.91 -28.47
C TYR A 55 -1.61 -37.97 -29.43
N PHE A 56 -2.24 -39.02 -28.91
CA PHE A 56 -2.86 -40.06 -29.74
C PHE A 56 -4.04 -39.54 -30.56
N GLY A 57 -4.86 -38.63 -30.02
CA GLY A 57 -5.94 -37.99 -30.77
C GLY A 57 -5.43 -37.14 -31.94
N ILE A 58 -4.39 -36.33 -31.72
CA ILE A 58 -3.75 -35.52 -32.77
C ILE A 58 -3.02 -36.43 -33.77
N ASP A 59 -2.39 -37.51 -33.30
CA ASP A 59 -1.74 -38.51 -34.15
C ASP A 59 -2.73 -39.26 -35.06
N TYR A 60 -3.90 -39.60 -34.53
CA TYR A 60 -4.97 -40.21 -35.31
C TYR A 60 -5.52 -39.23 -36.36
N LEU A 61 -5.82 -38.00 -35.95
CA LEU A 61 -6.32 -36.94 -36.83
C LEU A 61 -5.35 -36.65 -37.99
N ARG A 62 -4.05 -36.54 -37.71
CA ARG A 62 -3.04 -36.26 -38.75
C ARG A 62 -2.91 -37.40 -39.77
N ARG A 63 -2.97 -38.66 -39.32
CA ARG A 63 -2.77 -39.83 -40.19
C ARG A 63 -4.00 -40.18 -41.01
N VAL A 64 -5.18 -40.19 -40.38
CA VAL A 64 -6.40 -40.75 -40.99
C VAL A 64 -7.20 -39.69 -41.74
N ILE A 65 -7.27 -38.47 -41.22
CA ILE A 65 -8.14 -37.41 -41.78
C ILE A 65 -7.35 -36.47 -42.67
N LEU A 66 -6.15 -36.06 -42.25
CA LEU A 66 -5.33 -35.09 -42.98
C LEU A 66 -4.32 -35.74 -43.94
N GLY A 67 -4.16 -37.08 -43.91
CA GLY A 67 -3.26 -37.81 -44.79
C GLY A 67 -1.78 -37.42 -44.67
N GLY A 68 -1.37 -36.87 -43.52
CA GLY A 68 0.00 -36.39 -43.31
C GLY A 68 1.00 -37.55 -43.15
N HIS A 69 2.13 -37.47 -43.85
CA HIS A 69 3.19 -38.46 -43.73
C HIS A 69 4.18 -38.05 -42.64
N ARG A 70 4.92 -39.03 -42.13
CA ARG A 70 5.92 -38.81 -41.08
C ARG A 70 7.03 -37.91 -41.63
N GLY A 71 7.24 -36.76 -41.01
CA GLY A 71 8.25 -35.77 -41.42
C GLY A 71 7.72 -34.60 -42.26
N ASP A 72 6.44 -34.63 -42.65
CA ASP A 72 5.84 -33.51 -43.37
C ASP A 72 5.56 -32.32 -42.44
N VAL A 73 5.30 -31.15 -43.04
CA VAL A 73 4.95 -29.92 -42.29
C VAL A 73 3.76 -30.13 -41.35
N ILE A 74 2.74 -30.89 -41.79
CA ILE A 74 1.56 -31.23 -40.99
C ILE A 74 1.96 -32.04 -39.74
N TRP A 75 2.94 -32.94 -39.87
CA TRP A 75 3.44 -33.74 -38.76
C TRP A 75 4.09 -32.87 -37.70
N HIS A 76 5.00 -31.99 -38.12
CA HIS A 76 5.68 -31.07 -37.22
C HIS A 76 4.71 -30.12 -36.53
N ILE A 77 3.75 -29.53 -37.26
CA ILE A 77 2.72 -28.65 -36.67
C ILE A 77 1.95 -29.38 -35.56
N GLY A 78 1.56 -30.64 -35.78
CA GLY A 78 0.90 -31.46 -34.76
C GLY A 78 1.76 -31.66 -33.51
N ASP A 79 3.05 -31.97 -33.68
CA ASP A 79 3.98 -32.14 -32.56
C ASP A 79 4.17 -30.82 -31.77
N TRP A 80 4.29 -29.67 -32.46
CA TRP A 80 4.35 -28.36 -31.82
C TRP A 80 3.09 -28.04 -31.02
N VAL A 81 1.90 -28.38 -31.53
CA VAL A 81 0.62 -28.17 -30.84
C VAL A 81 0.52 -29.04 -29.58
N VAL A 82 0.87 -30.33 -29.67
CA VAL A 82 0.89 -31.22 -28.50
C VAL A 82 1.89 -30.72 -27.47
N MET A 83 3.08 -30.30 -27.89
CA MET A 83 4.11 -29.80 -27.00
C MET A 83 3.66 -28.52 -26.29
N ALA A 84 3.08 -27.55 -27.01
CA ALA A 84 2.55 -26.34 -26.43
C ALA A 84 1.43 -26.65 -25.41
N PHE A 85 0.52 -27.57 -25.74
CA PHE A 85 -0.54 -28.02 -24.84
C PHE A 85 0.03 -28.65 -23.56
N ALA A 86 1.00 -29.56 -23.70
CA ALA A 86 1.66 -30.22 -22.58
C ALA A 86 2.35 -29.21 -21.66
N ILE A 87 3.06 -28.23 -22.23
CA ILE A 87 3.72 -27.15 -21.48
C ILE A 87 2.70 -26.32 -20.71
N VAL A 88 1.60 -25.89 -21.34
CA VAL A 88 0.56 -25.09 -20.69
C VAL A 88 -0.12 -25.89 -19.56
N LEU A 89 -0.41 -27.17 -19.79
CA LEU A 89 -1.00 -28.06 -18.79
C LEU A 89 -0.05 -28.27 -17.60
N LEU A 90 1.25 -28.45 -17.86
CA LEU A 90 2.27 -28.59 -16.82
C LEU A 90 2.40 -27.32 -15.98
N ILE A 91 2.47 -26.16 -16.63
CA ILE A 91 2.50 -24.86 -15.94
C ILE A 91 1.25 -24.72 -15.05
N ARG A 92 0.07 -25.09 -15.54
CA ARG A 92 -1.18 -25.04 -14.75
C ARG A 92 -1.14 -26.00 -13.57
N LEU A 93 -0.67 -27.23 -13.77
CA LEU A 93 -0.57 -28.25 -12.72
C LEU A 93 0.36 -27.79 -11.57
N LEU A 94 1.48 -27.15 -11.90
CA LEU A 94 2.45 -26.65 -10.93
C LEU A 94 2.04 -25.32 -10.28
N SER A 95 1.43 -24.41 -11.04
CA SER A 95 1.04 -23.09 -10.54
C SER A 95 -0.17 -23.09 -9.63
N THR A 96 -1.16 -23.95 -9.86
CA THR A 96 -2.39 -24.01 -9.05
C THR A 96 -2.11 -24.21 -7.56
N PRO A 97 -1.37 -25.26 -7.11
CA PRO A 97 -1.10 -25.45 -5.70
C PRO A 97 -0.24 -24.33 -5.09
N LEU A 98 0.70 -23.78 -5.88
CA LEU A 98 1.52 -22.65 -5.47
C LEU A 98 0.67 -21.41 -5.18
N ILE A 99 -0.28 -21.09 -6.07
CA ILE A 99 -1.19 -19.94 -5.91
C ILE A 99 -2.17 -20.20 -4.76
N THR A 100 -2.72 -21.39 -4.61
CA THR A 100 -3.69 -21.66 -3.53
C THR A 100 -3.05 -21.61 -2.14
N HIS A 101 -1.78 -21.96 -2.01
CA HIS A 101 -1.11 -22.08 -0.72
C HIS A 101 -0.26 -20.84 -0.36
N PHE A 102 0.35 -20.20 -1.36
CA PHE A 102 1.24 -19.06 -1.17
C PHE A 102 0.81 -17.82 -1.96
N GLY A 103 -0.20 -17.95 -2.83
CA GLY A 103 -0.82 -16.79 -3.46
C GLY A 103 -1.26 -15.83 -2.38
N SER A 104 -1.16 -14.54 -2.72
CA SER A 104 -1.61 -13.50 -1.81
C SER A 104 -3.06 -13.76 -1.45
N ALA A 105 -3.32 -14.21 -0.23
CA ALA A 105 -4.56 -13.90 0.45
C ALA A 105 -4.57 -12.37 0.59
N VAL A 106 -4.97 -11.70 -0.49
CA VAL A 106 -5.50 -10.34 -0.39
C VAL A 106 -6.89 -10.54 0.19
N ASP A 107 -6.95 -11.00 1.43
CA ASP A 107 -8.18 -11.00 2.21
C ASP A 107 -8.41 -9.54 2.62
N ASP A 108 -8.83 -8.75 1.63
CA ASP A 108 -9.41 -7.42 1.83
C ASP A 108 -10.76 -7.50 2.56
N THR A 109 -11.14 -8.69 3.05
CA THR A 109 -12.32 -8.96 3.89
C THR A 109 -12.43 -7.99 5.08
N HIS A 110 -11.31 -7.48 5.58
CA HIS A 110 -11.25 -6.46 6.63
C HIS A 110 -10.60 -5.14 6.20
N GLY A 111 -10.44 -4.93 4.89
CA GLY A 111 -9.89 -3.72 4.29
C GLY A 111 -8.48 -3.89 3.74
N SER A 112 -8.18 -3.15 2.67
CA SER A 112 -6.91 -3.18 1.94
C SER A 112 -5.84 -2.26 2.54
N ALA A 113 -6.00 -1.88 3.82
CA ALA A 113 -5.11 -0.94 4.48
C ALA A 113 -3.71 -1.55 4.63
N ARG A 114 -2.70 -0.84 4.13
CA ARG A 114 -1.30 -1.23 4.27
C ARG A 114 -0.43 -0.01 4.52
N PHE A 115 0.76 -0.24 5.08
CA PHE A 115 1.75 0.82 5.16
C PHE A 115 2.17 1.32 3.77
N ALA A 116 2.41 2.62 3.68
CA ALA A 116 2.85 3.26 2.46
C ALA A 116 4.25 2.77 2.06
N GLY A 117 4.44 2.46 0.79
CA GLY A 117 5.70 2.07 0.21
C GLY A 117 6.61 3.26 -0.11
N ARG A 118 7.86 2.98 -0.50
CA ARG A 118 8.86 4.03 -0.80
C ARG A 118 8.40 5.03 -1.85
N ARG A 119 7.69 4.58 -2.90
CA ARG A 119 7.20 5.44 -3.98
C ARG A 119 6.09 6.38 -3.52
N GLU A 120 5.24 5.94 -2.59
CA GLU A 120 4.13 6.71 -2.04
C GLU A 120 4.64 7.74 -1.01
N ILE A 121 5.68 7.41 -0.25
CA ILE A 121 6.33 8.31 0.71
C ILE A 121 7.25 9.33 0.03
N ALA A 122 7.84 8.99 -1.12
CA ALA A 122 8.78 9.85 -1.84
C ALA A 122 8.29 11.30 -2.05
N PRO A 123 7.06 11.58 -2.54
CA PRO A 123 6.57 12.95 -2.69
C PRO A 123 6.54 13.70 -1.36
N LEU A 124 6.11 13.06 -0.27
CA LEU A 124 6.03 13.67 1.06
C LEU A 124 7.41 14.03 1.63
N THR A 125 8.45 13.28 1.30
CA THR A 125 9.82 13.59 1.71
C THR A 125 10.50 14.69 0.89
N LYS A 126 10.02 14.91 -0.34
CA LYS A 126 10.56 15.91 -1.28
C LYS A 126 9.83 17.24 -1.21
N ALA A 127 8.64 17.28 -0.62
CA ALA A 127 7.89 18.50 -0.45
C ALA A 127 8.69 19.52 0.39
N GLU A 128 8.95 20.69 -0.19
CA GLU A 128 9.68 21.78 0.47
C GLU A 128 8.78 22.59 1.40
N GLY A 129 7.47 22.59 1.16
CA GLY A 129 6.46 23.29 1.95
C GLY A 129 5.36 22.36 2.49
N GLY A 130 4.43 22.95 3.24
CA GLY A 130 3.31 22.25 3.84
C GLY A 130 3.56 21.79 5.28
N LEU A 131 2.53 21.16 5.85
CA LEU A 131 2.52 20.76 7.25
C LEU A 131 3.43 19.56 7.48
N LEU A 132 4.29 19.65 8.51
CA LEU A 132 5.07 18.53 8.98
C LEU A 132 4.14 17.49 9.63
N ILE A 133 4.09 16.29 9.05
CA ILE A 133 3.20 15.20 9.51
C ILE A 133 3.97 14.04 10.14
N GLY A 134 5.30 14.04 10.08
CA GLY A 134 6.11 13.01 10.73
C GLY A 134 7.48 12.84 10.08
N ARG A 135 8.03 11.62 10.22
CA ARG A 135 9.35 11.25 9.73
C ARG A 135 9.31 9.87 9.09
N ALA A 136 9.97 9.70 7.96
CA ALA A 136 10.10 8.42 7.29
C ALA A 136 11.06 7.50 8.08
N ASN A 137 10.57 6.35 8.56
CA ASN A 137 11.36 5.40 9.37
C ASN A 137 12.65 4.93 8.70
N ASN A 138 12.65 4.81 7.37
CA ASN A 138 13.77 4.25 6.61
C ASN A 138 14.90 5.25 6.31
N SER A 139 14.57 6.54 6.18
CA SER A 139 15.52 7.57 5.73
C SER A 139 15.73 8.68 6.75
N GLY A 140 14.92 8.71 7.82
CA GLY A 140 14.92 9.79 8.79
C GLY A 140 14.45 11.13 8.22
N ARG A 141 14.04 11.21 6.95
CA ARG A 141 13.57 12.45 6.32
C ARG A 141 12.22 12.88 6.88
N LEU A 142 12.04 14.18 7.04
CA LEU A 142 10.76 14.78 7.42
C LEU A 142 9.72 14.54 6.32
N LEU A 143 8.48 14.30 6.75
CA LEU A 143 7.32 14.14 5.88
C LEU A 143 6.49 15.42 5.94
N ARG A 144 6.31 16.08 4.80
CA ARG A 144 5.47 17.26 4.68
C ARG A 144 4.27 16.98 3.77
N TYR A 145 3.11 17.49 4.17
CA TYR A 145 1.87 17.41 3.43
C TYR A 145 1.41 18.81 3.04
N SER A 146 1.36 19.07 1.73
CA SER A 146 0.88 20.31 1.11
C SER A 146 -0.43 20.12 0.34
N GLY A 147 -1.09 18.97 0.50
CA GLY A 147 -2.35 18.70 -0.19
C GLY A 147 -3.55 19.39 0.43
N PRO A 148 -4.72 19.35 -0.25
CA PRO A 148 -5.91 20.09 0.16
C PRO A 148 -6.71 19.42 1.29
N ALA A 149 -6.38 18.18 1.67
CA ALA A 149 -7.15 17.46 2.68
C ALA A 149 -6.90 17.98 4.10
N HIS A 150 -7.91 17.86 4.96
CA HIS A 150 -7.75 18.06 6.39
C HIS A 150 -6.94 16.93 7.03
N LEU A 151 -6.20 17.27 8.09
CA LEU A 151 -5.36 16.34 8.82
C LEU A 151 -5.89 16.13 10.24
N LEU A 152 -5.94 14.87 10.67
CA LEU A 152 -6.28 14.48 12.04
C LEU A 152 -5.10 13.77 12.69
N THR A 153 -4.62 14.32 13.80
CA THR A 153 -3.56 13.69 14.60
C THR A 153 -4.18 13.01 15.81
N MET A 154 -4.16 11.69 15.83
CA MET A 154 -4.54 10.89 17.00
C MET A 154 -3.31 10.60 17.84
N ALA A 155 -3.22 11.22 19.02
CA ALA A 155 -2.05 11.15 19.88
C ALA A 155 -2.44 11.18 21.38
N PRO A 156 -2.17 10.12 22.17
CA PRO A 156 -2.43 10.08 23.61
C PRO A 156 -1.73 11.20 24.38
N THR A 157 -2.09 11.40 25.65
CA THR A 157 -1.35 12.33 26.52
C THR A 157 0.11 11.88 26.67
N ARG A 158 1.04 12.86 26.77
CA ARG A 158 2.50 12.62 26.88
C ARG A 158 3.14 11.86 25.71
N SER A 159 2.46 11.73 24.57
CA SER A 159 3.02 11.16 23.33
C SER A 159 3.88 12.14 22.52
N GLY A 160 3.99 13.39 22.98
CA GLY A 160 4.80 14.40 22.32
C GLY A 160 4.11 15.13 21.16
N LYS A 161 2.78 15.10 21.01
CA LYS A 161 2.08 15.84 19.93
C LYS A 161 2.44 17.33 19.85
N GLY A 162 2.70 17.96 20.99
CA GLY A 162 3.15 19.36 21.09
C GLY A 162 4.51 19.55 20.42
N VAL A 163 5.53 18.88 20.95
CA VAL A 163 6.93 19.00 20.51
C VAL A 163 7.21 18.35 19.14
N GLY A 164 6.45 17.32 18.76
CA GLY A 164 6.68 16.53 17.56
C GLY A 164 5.94 17.03 16.33
N THR A 165 4.80 17.71 16.52
CA THR A 165 3.94 18.14 15.41
C THR A 165 3.50 19.59 15.55
N ILE A 166 2.91 20.00 16.66
CA ILE A 166 2.29 21.33 16.80
C ILE A 166 3.33 22.45 16.73
N ILE A 167 4.30 22.46 17.65
CA ILE A 167 5.34 23.50 17.72
C ILE A 167 6.17 23.54 16.41
N PRO A 168 6.67 22.42 15.86
CA PRO A 168 7.40 22.46 14.58
C PRO A 168 6.58 23.04 13.42
N ASN A 169 5.27 22.79 13.38
CA ASN A 169 4.41 23.38 12.36
C ASN A 169 4.23 24.89 12.58
N LEU A 170 4.01 25.35 13.81
CA LEU A 170 3.97 26.78 14.10
C LEU A 170 5.27 27.48 13.69
N LEU A 171 6.42 26.86 13.96
CA LEU A 171 7.73 27.45 13.64
C LEU A 171 8.07 27.45 12.14
N THR A 172 7.48 26.57 11.32
CA THR A 172 7.95 26.36 9.93
C THR A 172 6.90 26.46 8.84
N ALA A 173 5.60 26.44 9.18
CA ALA A 173 4.56 26.51 8.18
C ALA A 173 4.37 27.96 7.71
N ASP A 174 4.77 28.22 6.46
CA ASP A 174 4.60 29.52 5.81
C ASP A 174 3.15 29.71 5.33
N ARG A 175 2.25 29.96 6.28
CA ARG A 175 0.82 30.24 6.07
C ARG A 175 0.19 30.85 7.32
N SER A 176 -0.98 31.46 7.19
CA SER A 176 -1.79 31.90 8.33
C SER A 176 -2.30 30.70 9.14
N ILE A 177 -2.30 30.84 10.47
CA ILE A 177 -2.69 29.77 11.41
C ILE A 177 -3.57 30.38 12.50
N ILE A 178 -4.73 29.77 12.72
CA ILE A 178 -5.52 29.95 13.93
C ILE A 178 -5.18 28.80 14.87
N CYS A 179 -4.70 29.10 16.07
CA CYS A 179 -4.28 28.12 17.05
C CYS A 179 -5.12 28.24 18.31
N ILE A 180 -5.91 27.20 18.60
CA ILE A 180 -6.63 27.08 19.88
C ILE A 180 -5.67 26.48 20.89
N ASP A 181 -5.23 27.29 21.84
CA ASP A 181 -4.23 26.93 22.84
C ASP A 181 -4.72 27.25 24.25
N PRO A 182 -5.53 26.36 24.87
CA PRO A 182 -6.11 26.61 26.18
C PRO A 182 -5.09 26.80 27.31
N LYS A 183 -3.82 26.42 27.07
CA LYS A 183 -2.74 26.53 28.06
C LYS A 183 -1.77 27.68 27.77
N GLY A 184 -1.86 28.32 26.61
CA GLY A 184 -0.92 29.35 26.18
C GLY A 184 0.50 28.88 25.84
N GLU A 185 0.80 27.57 25.94
CA GLU A 185 2.14 27.01 25.73
C GLU A 185 2.66 27.28 24.31
N ASN A 186 1.79 27.13 23.30
CA ASN A 186 2.15 27.35 21.90
C ASN A 186 2.41 28.83 21.61
N ALA A 187 1.58 29.72 22.16
CA ALA A 187 1.76 31.16 22.01
C ALA A 187 3.07 31.63 22.65
N ILE A 188 3.39 31.12 23.85
CA ILE A 188 4.64 31.44 24.56
C ILE A 188 5.87 30.95 23.77
N ILE A 189 5.84 29.72 23.26
CA ILE A 189 6.99 29.08 22.62
C ILE A 189 7.23 29.56 21.20
N ALA A 190 6.16 29.70 20.40
CA ALA A 190 6.28 29.92 18.95
C ALA A 190 5.82 31.32 18.51
N GLY A 191 5.21 32.13 19.38
CA GLY A 191 4.67 33.45 19.05
C GLY A 191 5.69 34.37 18.37
N ASP A 192 6.87 34.54 18.97
CA ASP A 192 7.91 35.43 18.42
C ASP A 192 8.42 34.94 17.06
N ALA A 193 8.60 33.62 16.92
CA ALA A 193 9.02 33.05 15.64
C ALA A 193 7.96 33.26 14.55
N ARG A 194 6.67 33.31 14.92
CA ARG A 194 5.56 33.57 14.00
C ARG A 194 5.54 35.01 13.49
N GLU A 195 6.07 35.98 14.23
CA GLU A 195 6.17 37.37 13.79
C GLU A 195 7.01 37.53 12.51
N ASN A 196 7.95 36.61 12.27
CA ASN A 196 8.72 36.57 11.02
C ASN A 196 7.90 36.23 9.78
N PHE A 197 6.70 35.64 9.94
CA PHE A 197 5.79 35.28 8.85
C PHE A 197 4.67 36.31 8.66
N GLY A 198 4.43 37.18 9.64
CA GLY A 198 3.34 38.14 9.64
C GLY A 198 2.86 38.49 11.04
N PRO A 199 1.85 39.37 11.17
CA PRO A 199 1.35 39.81 12.47
C PRO A 199 0.81 38.64 13.30
N VAL A 200 1.08 38.69 14.60
CA VAL A 200 0.61 37.71 15.58
C VAL A 200 -0.32 38.39 16.55
N HIS A 201 -1.56 37.88 16.65
CA HIS A 201 -2.55 38.37 17.60
C HIS A 201 -2.87 37.26 18.59
N ILE A 202 -2.68 37.55 19.88
CA ILE A 202 -2.94 36.62 20.97
C ILE A 202 -4.22 37.08 21.67
N LEU A 203 -5.30 36.32 21.57
CA LEU A 203 -6.53 36.56 22.33
C LEU A 203 -6.43 35.82 23.66
N ASP A 204 -6.03 36.52 24.72
CA ASP A 204 -5.80 35.96 26.05
C ASP A 204 -6.55 36.78 27.12
N PRO A 205 -7.89 36.63 27.20
CA PRO A 205 -8.73 37.42 28.10
C PRO A 205 -8.44 37.17 29.59
N PHE A 206 -7.69 36.10 29.90
CA PHE A 206 -7.35 35.72 31.27
C PHE A 206 -5.87 35.98 31.62
N GLY A 207 -5.07 36.49 30.68
CA GLY A 207 -3.65 36.80 30.90
C GLY A 207 -2.77 35.59 31.21
N ILE A 208 -3.15 34.38 30.76
CA ILE A 208 -2.42 33.13 31.04
C ILE A 208 -1.00 33.15 30.45
N THR A 209 -0.84 33.77 29.29
CA THR A 209 0.43 33.81 28.54
C THR A 209 1.43 34.83 29.08
N GLY A 210 0.97 35.82 29.84
CA GLY A 210 1.76 36.99 30.24
C GLY A 210 2.17 37.91 29.08
N ARG A 211 1.65 37.67 27.87
CA ARG A 211 1.90 38.50 26.67
C ARG A 211 0.79 39.54 26.50
N PRO A 212 1.03 40.64 25.74
CA PRO A 212 -0.03 41.59 25.41
C PRO A 212 -1.18 40.90 24.69
N SER A 213 -2.38 40.95 25.27
CA SER A 213 -3.58 40.43 24.62
C SER A 213 -4.08 41.41 23.56
N ALA A 214 -4.38 40.88 22.38
CA ALA A 214 -5.22 41.55 21.39
C ALA A 214 -6.68 41.58 21.87
N ALA A 215 -7.48 42.41 21.22
CA ALA A 215 -8.93 42.45 21.37
C ALA A 215 -9.59 42.07 20.04
N PHE A 216 -10.72 41.38 20.12
CA PHE A 216 -11.54 41.05 18.97
C PHE A 216 -13.00 41.27 19.33
N ASN A 217 -13.71 42.06 18.51
CA ASN A 217 -15.14 42.26 18.64
C ASN A 217 -15.83 41.53 17.47
N PRO A 218 -16.52 40.41 17.71
CA PRO A 218 -17.26 39.71 16.66
C PRO A 218 -18.34 40.58 16.01
N MET A 219 -18.87 41.58 16.73
CA MET A 219 -19.94 42.46 16.26
C MET A 219 -19.44 43.66 15.45
N ASP A 220 -18.12 43.85 15.30
CA ASP A 220 -17.56 45.06 14.68
C ASP A 220 -17.94 45.23 13.20
N GLY A 221 -18.21 44.11 12.51
CA GLY A 221 -18.63 44.08 11.11
C GLY A 221 -20.15 44.03 10.89
N VAL A 222 -20.94 43.93 11.97
CA VAL A 222 -22.40 43.77 11.88
C VAL A 222 -23.06 45.15 11.84
N ASP A 223 -23.80 45.45 10.77
CA ASP A 223 -24.61 46.67 10.69
C ASP A 223 -25.97 46.46 11.38
N PRO A 224 -26.25 47.15 12.50
CA PRO A 224 -27.53 47.03 13.20
C PRO A 224 -28.74 47.49 12.36
N GLY A 225 -28.51 48.28 11.31
CA GLY A 225 -29.52 48.74 10.38
C GLY A 225 -29.79 47.79 9.22
N SER A 226 -28.99 46.73 9.05
CA SER A 226 -29.20 45.73 8.01
C SER A 226 -30.51 44.98 8.24
N VAL A 227 -31.31 44.81 7.19
CA VAL A 227 -32.52 43.96 7.24
C VAL A 227 -32.13 42.50 7.50
N ASP A 228 -30.92 42.12 7.07
CA ASP A 228 -30.36 40.77 7.16
C ASP A 228 -29.40 40.62 8.36
N VAL A 229 -29.45 41.56 9.33
CA VAL A 229 -28.54 41.58 10.50
C VAL A 229 -28.48 40.26 11.28
N ALA A 230 -29.57 39.48 11.28
CA ALA A 230 -29.62 38.18 11.95
C ALA A 230 -28.92 37.06 11.15
N GLU A 231 -28.80 37.21 9.83
CA GLU A 231 -28.08 36.30 8.94
C GLU A 231 -26.60 36.69 8.81
N ASP A 232 -26.29 37.98 8.96
CA ASP A 232 -24.94 38.56 8.88
C ASP A 232 -24.10 38.37 10.17
N ALA A 233 -24.71 37.93 11.28
CA ALA A 233 -24.10 37.79 12.61
C ALA A 233 -23.54 36.38 12.94
#